data_AF-A0A2M9KJI6-F1
#
_entry.id   AF-A0A2M9KJI6-F1
#
_cell.length_a   1.000
_cell.length_b   1.000
_cell.length_c   1.000
_cell.angle_alpha   90.00
_cell.angle_beta   90.00
_cell.angle_gamma   90.00
#
_symmetry.space_group_name_H-M   'P 1'
#
loop_
_entity.id
_entity.type
_entity.pdbx_description
1 polymer ?
#
loop_
_entity_poly.entity_id
_entity_poly.type
_entity_poly.pdbx_seq_one_letter_code
_entity_poly.pdbx_strand_id
1 'polypeptide(L)'
;MTTTAYARLDERTPGPSPAAYRAADDLAAVREQWGDLLAAINRPPAAEWPPRDSRAHIDGHLAEQAADEEQLDEQSVGRMPLVLREHPAPLNLAALDAALDVETSLFDLADQVAEYAQRPVRTGHDAYGRSTRDEEDATDPARWHVTSYRDAGPADAVAHGSRAYGLHWAALWIAGRLLGEDTDGDLFAIVPARVLDQAAAVARRARRTVEQALGRDGRITLLADPCPVCEGELTAHTRAGGEPYVTCSTGETCEAPAPLDQGRRTWRGADLVALYVALDAARRRAAEA
;
A
#
# COMPACT_ATOMS: atom_id res chain seq x y z
N MET A 1 -19.80 -54.83 -23.84
CA MET A 1 -20.16 -53.45 -24.25
C MET A 1 -20.38 -52.60 -23.01
N THR A 2 -19.31 -52.06 -22.44
CA THR A 2 -19.39 -51.04 -21.39
C THR A 2 -18.03 -50.37 -21.32
N THR A 3 -17.98 -49.07 -21.55
CA THR A 3 -17.00 -48.06 -21.09
C THR A 3 -17.03 -46.95 -22.11
N THR A 4 -17.66 -45.81 -21.79
CA THR A 4 -17.26 -44.43 -22.17
C THR A 4 -18.33 -43.51 -21.59
N ALA A 5 -18.14 -43.07 -20.34
CA ALA A 5 -18.97 -42.02 -19.72
C ALA A 5 -18.19 -41.30 -18.60
N TYR A 6 -16.90 -41.00 -18.83
CA TYR A 6 -16.08 -40.17 -17.94
C TYR A 6 -15.16 -39.24 -18.74
N ALA A 7 -15.72 -38.58 -19.76
CA ALA A 7 -15.04 -37.49 -20.43
C ALA A 7 -16.03 -36.34 -20.58
N ARG A 8 -15.62 -35.15 -20.12
CA ARG A 8 -16.32 -33.85 -20.17
C ARG A 8 -17.14 -33.46 -18.93
N LEU A 9 -16.47 -33.32 -17.80
CA LEU A 9 -16.74 -32.23 -16.87
C LEU A 9 -15.38 -31.61 -16.54
N ASP A 10 -15.29 -30.28 -16.60
CA ASP A 10 -14.15 -29.43 -16.19
C ASP A 10 -13.06 -29.06 -17.22
N GLU A 11 -13.47 -28.63 -18.42
CA GLU A 11 -12.70 -27.66 -19.23
C GLU A 11 -13.28 -26.24 -19.02
N ARG A 12 -13.40 -25.81 -17.76
CA ARG A 12 -13.37 -24.39 -17.44
C ARG A 12 -12.02 -24.16 -16.80
N THR A 13 -11.10 -23.50 -17.50
CA THR A 13 -9.96 -22.85 -16.85
C THR A 13 -10.58 -21.99 -15.74
N PRO A 14 -10.41 -22.34 -14.45
CA PRO A 14 -11.03 -21.55 -13.42
C PRO A 14 -10.32 -20.20 -13.45
N GLY A 15 -11.08 -19.15 -13.79
CA GLY A 15 -10.59 -17.78 -13.66
C GLY A 15 -10.11 -17.50 -12.23
N PRO A 16 -9.40 -16.39 -12.01
CA PRO A 16 -8.84 -16.05 -10.70
C PRO A 16 -9.89 -16.16 -9.60
N SER A 17 -9.50 -16.83 -8.51
CA SER A 17 -10.38 -17.08 -7.38
C SER A 17 -10.74 -15.77 -6.66
N PRO A 18 -11.86 -15.72 -5.91
CA PRO A 18 -12.16 -14.57 -5.05
C PRO A 18 -11.06 -14.24 -4.03
N ALA A 19 -10.25 -15.23 -3.63
CA ALA A 19 -9.09 -15.01 -2.77
C ALA A 19 -7.96 -14.28 -3.51
N ALA A 20 -7.73 -14.60 -4.78
CA ALA A 20 -6.75 -13.93 -5.62
C ALA A 20 -7.10 -12.44 -5.83
N TYR A 21 -8.35 -12.12 -6.15
CA TYR A 21 -8.78 -10.73 -6.30
C TYR A 21 -8.63 -9.93 -5.01
N ARG A 22 -9.05 -10.48 -3.86
CA ARG A 22 -8.86 -9.81 -2.56
C ARG A 22 -7.39 -9.58 -2.24
N ALA A 23 -6.53 -10.56 -2.52
CA ALA A 23 -5.09 -10.42 -2.31
C ALA A 23 -4.52 -9.32 -3.21
N ALA A 24 -4.92 -9.26 -4.49
CA ALA A 24 -4.50 -8.23 -5.42
C ALA A 24 -4.97 -6.82 -4.98
N ASP A 25 -6.21 -6.69 -4.53
CA ASP A 25 -6.74 -5.43 -3.96
C ASP A 25 -5.95 -4.98 -2.72
N ASP A 26 -5.65 -5.92 -1.81
CA ASP A 26 -4.86 -5.61 -0.61
C ASP A 26 -3.41 -5.22 -0.96
N LEU A 27 -2.78 -5.89 -1.94
CA LEU A 27 -1.45 -5.54 -2.45
C LEU A 27 -1.44 -4.18 -3.16
N ALA A 28 -2.49 -3.85 -3.91
CA ALA A 28 -2.66 -2.54 -4.53
C ALA A 28 -2.76 -1.44 -3.45
N ALA A 29 -3.60 -1.65 -2.43
CA ALA A 29 -3.73 -0.73 -1.31
C ALA A 29 -2.40 -0.54 -0.55
N VAL A 30 -1.60 -1.61 -0.35
CA VAL A 30 -0.27 -1.48 0.24
C VAL A 30 0.65 -0.63 -0.64
N ARG A 31 0.67 -0.85 -1.96
CA ARG A 31 1.49 -0.08 -2.92
C ARG A 31 1.15 1.40 -2.91
N GLU A 32 -0.13 1.74 -2.88
CA GLU A 32 -0.62 3.12 -2.84
C GLU A 32 -0.20 3.83 -1.55
N GLN A 33 -0.30 3.14 -0.41
CA GLN A 33 -0.01 3.71 0.91
C GLN A 33 1.46 3.67 1.30
N TRP A 34 2.30 2.99 0.51
CA TRP A 34 3.72 2.79 0.84
C TRP A 34 4.49 4.11 0.94
N GLY A 35 4.20 5.07 0.05
CA GLY A 35 4.81 6.40 0.09
C GLY A 35 4.49 7.16 1.38
N ASP A 36 3.24 7.10 1.82
CA ASP A 36 2.78 7.72 3.07
C ASP A 36 3.48 7.10 4.28
N LEU A 37 3.61 5.77 4.30
CA LEU A 37 4.30 5.06 5.38
C LEU A 37 5.78 5.46 5.47
N LEU A 38 6.48 5.53 4.33
CA LEU A 38 7.87 5.97 4.30
C LEU A 38 8.02 7.44 4.74
N ALA A 39 7.08 8.31 4.35
CA ALA A 39 7.05 9.69 4.80
C ALA A 39 6.81 9.80 6.31
N ALA A 40 6.02 8.89 6.90
CA ALA A 40 5.72 8.87 8.33
C ALA A 40 6.93 8.55 9.21
N ILE A 41 7.94 7.81 8.71
CA ILE A 41 9.16 7.45 9.47
C ILE A 41 9.92 8.70 9.96
N ASN A 42 9.99 9.72 9.11
CA ASN A 42 10.74 10.96 9.37
C ASN A 42 9.90 12.02 10.11
N ARG A 43 8.75 11.65 10.65
CA ARG A 43 7.81 12.57 11.30
C ARG A 43 7.45 12.02 12.68
N PRO A 44 7.39 12.84 13.74
CA PRO A 44 6.99 12.35 15.05
C PRO A 44 5.54 11.85 15.00
N PRO A 45 5.17 10.77 15.73
CA PRO A 45 3.79 10.30 15.77
C PRO A 45 2.86 11.39 16.33
N ALA A 46 1.76 11.71 15.63
CA ALA A 46 0.71 12.59 16.17
C ALA A 46 -0.40 11.74 16.78
N ALA A 47 -0.73 12.04 18.03
CA ALA A 47 -1.95 11.51 18.67
C ALA A 47 -3.19 12.34 18.33
N GLU A 48 -3.02 13.54 17.76
CA GLU A 48 -4.09 14.49 17.48
C GLU A 48 -4.65 14.37 16.06
N TRP A 49 -5.96 14.62 15.95
CA TRP A 49 -6.72 14.67 14.70
C TRP A 49 -6.61 16.08 14.08
N PRO A 50 -6.50 16.25 12.75
CA PRO A 50 -6.60 15.27 11.64
C PRO A 50 -5.43 14.27 11.56
N PRO A 51 -5.65 13.05 11.04
CA PRO A 51 -4.58 12.18 10.58
C PRO A 51 -3.76 12.93 9.53
N ARG A 52 -2.44 12.86 9.61
CA ARG A 52 -1.55 13.78 8.91
C ARG A 52 -1.64 13.73 7.38
N ASP A 53 -2.18 12.67 6.80
CA ASP A 53 -2.38 12.60 5.34
C ASP A 53 -3.63 13.36 4.90
N SER A 54 -4.66 13.42 5.75
CA SER A 54 -5.70 14.42 5.56
C SER A 54 -5.14 15.82 5.76
N ARG A 55 -4.15 16.03 6.65
CA ARG A 55 -3.45 17.31 6.72
C ARG A 55 -2.60 17.59 5.48
N ALA A 56 -1.90 16.63 4.89
CA ALA A 56 -1.18 16.83 3.63
C ALA A 56 -2.12 17.06 2.44
N HIS A 57 -3.29 16.42 2.43
CA HIS A 57 -4.36 16.67 1.47
C HIS A 57 -5.03 18.04 1.69
N ILE A 58 -5.27 18.44 2.94
CA ILE A 58 -5.79 19.76 3.33
C ILE A 58 -4.75 20.83 3.00
N ASP A 59 -3.50 20.68 3.44
CA ASP A 59 -2.38 21.58 3.17
C ASP A 59 -2.10 21.64 1.67
N GLY A 60 -2.23 20.51 0.95
CA GLY A 60 -2.14 20.45 -0.51
C GLY A 60 -3.26 21.22 -1.20
N HIS A 61 -4.52 21.05 -0.77
CA HIS A 61 -5.64 21.83 -1.29
C HIS A 61 -5.58 23.32 -0.90
N LEU A 62 -5.11 23.64 0.30
CA LEU A 62 -4.88 25.02 0.74
C LEU A 62 -3.72 25.64 -0.03
N ALA A 63 -2.67 24.87 -0.34
CA ALA A 63 -1.56 25.29 -1.17
C ALA A 63 -1.95 25.39 -2.65
N GLU A 64 -2.84 24.55 -3.18
CA GLU A 64 -3.42 24.70 -4.53
C GLU A 64 -4.30 25.94 -4.61
N GLN A 65 -5.14 26.19 -3.61
CA GLN A 65 -5.93 27.43 -3.49
C GLN A 65 -5.05 28.68 -3.38
N ALA A 66 -3.88 28.59 -2.74
CA ALA A 66 -2.90 29.67 -2.68
C ALA A 66 -2.01 29.75 -3.94
N ALA A 67 -1.72 28.63 -4.59
CA ALA A 67 -0.91 28.55 -5.80
C ALA A 67 -1.66 29.03 -7.04
N ASP A 68 -3.00 28.94 -7.05
CA ASP A 68 -3.84 29.66 -8.02
C ASP A 68 -3.60 31.19 -7.99
N GLU A 69 -3.02 31.73 -6.90
CA GLU A 69 -2.62 33.15 -6.77
C GLU A 69 -1.12 33.42 -7.01
N GLU A 70 -0.24 32.41 -6.99
CA GLU A 70 1.23 32.59 -6.91
C GLU A 70 2.05 31.85 -7.99
N GLN A 71 1.42 31.42 -9.09
CA GLN A 71 2.03 30.53 -10.09
C GLN A 71 3.05 31.19 -11.04
N LEU A 72 4.19 31.70 -10.54
CA LEU A 72 5.42 31.93 -11.32
C LEU A 72 6.66 31.89 -10.39
N ASP A 73 7.27 30.72 -10.17
CA ASP A 73 8.73 30.55 -10.34
C ASP A 73 9.26 29.11 -10.13
N GLU A 74 9.96 28.67 -11.18
CA GLU A 74 11.03 27.70 -11.39
C GLU A 74 11.32 26.53 -10.40
N GLN A 75 11.21 25.30 -10.92
CA GLN A 75 11.82 24.08 -10.38
C GLN A 75 13.20 23.83 -11.03
N SER A 76 14.27 23.88 -10.24
CA SER A 76 15.60 23.39 -10.65
C SER A 76 15.96 22.10 -9.88
N VAL A 77 16.14 21.00 -10.61
CA VAL A 77 16.57 19.71 -10.07
C VAL A 77 18.11 19.67 -10.01
N GLY A 78 18.67 19.92 -8.82
CA GLY A 78 20.10 19.77 -8.55
C GLY A 78 20.50 18.33 -8.27
N ARG A 79 21.56 17.84 -8.92
CA ARG A 79 22.21 16.55 -8.61
C ARG A 79 22.71 16.55 -7.16
N MET A 80 22.31 15.56 -6.37
CA MET A 80 22.63 15.48 -4.95
C MET A 80 24.01 14.83 -4.72
N PRO A 81 24.94 15.47 -3.99
CA PRO A 81 26.24 14.89 -3.67
C PRO A 81 26.11 13.81 -2.59
N LEU A 82 26.79 12.68 -2.79
CA LEU A 82 26.88 11.54 -1.86
C LEU A 82 27.75 11.89 -0.65
N VAL A 83 27.23 12.74 0.23
CA VAL A 83 27.78 12.90 1.57
C VAL A 83 27.15 11.82 2.44
N LEU A 84 27.96 11.09 3.23
CA LEU A 84 27.48 10.21 4.28
C LEU A 84 26.66 11.07 5.25
N ARG A 85 25.35 11.17 5.02
CA ARG A 85 24.46 11.95 5.86
C ARG A 85 24.37 11.19 7.17
N GLU A 86 24.72 11.86 8.26
CA GLU A 86 24.17 11.53 9.57
C GLU A 86 22.66 11.64 9.42
N HIS A 87 22.01 10.52 9.14
CA HIS A 87 20.57 10.46 9.05
C HIS A 87 20.06 10.68 10.47
N PRO A 88 19.27 11.74 10.73
CA PRO A 88 18.67 11.91 12.04
C PRO A 88 17.89 10.65 12.38
N ALA A 89 17.92 10.25 13.67
CA ALA A 89 17.21 9.07 14.10
C ALA A 89 15.74 9.13 13.67
N PRO A 90 15.16 8.01 13.19
CA PRO A 90 13.76 7.98 12.78
C PRO A 90 12.87 8.50 13.91
N LEU A 91 11.97 9.41 13.58
CA LEU A 91 11.10 10.08 14.56
C LEU A 91 9.86 9.24 14.91
N ASN A 92 9.52 8.26 14.06
CA ASN A 92 8.45 7.31 14.30
C ASN A 92 8.93 5.87 14.08
N LEU A 93 9.34 5.23 15.17
CA LEU A 93 9.79 3.83 15.17
C LEU A 93 8.67 2.85 14.77
N ALA A 94 7.41 3.14 15.13
CA ALA A 94 6.30 2.26 14.77
C ALA A 94 6.07 2.21 13.25
N ALA A 95 6.23 3.35 12.55
CA ALA A 95 6.18 3.39 11.10
C ALA A 95 7.36 2.64 10.45
N LEU A 96 8.57 2.76 11.03
CA LEU A 96 9.74 2.03 10.57
C LEU A 96 9.59 0.51 10.75
N ASP A 97 9.17 0.07 11.94
CA ASP A 97 8.94 -1.35 12.23
C ASP A 97 7.88 -1.94 11.31
N ALA A 98 6.78 -1.20 11.08
CA ALA A 98 5.75 -1.58 10.13
C ALA A 98 6.28 -1.71 8.69
N ALA A 99 7.11 -0.78 8.25
CA ALA A 99 7.72 -0.84 6.93
C ALA A 99 8.61 -2.09 6.79
N LEU A 100 9.49 -2.36 7.76
CA LEU A 100 10.38 -3.51 7.72
C LEU A 100 9.62 -4.85 7.80
N ASP A 101 8.59 -4.95 8.63
CA ASP A 101 7.75 -6.16 8.76
C ASP A 101 7.01 -6.46 7.45
N VAL A 102 6.42 -5.43 6.83
CA VAL A 102 5.70 -5.55 5.57
C VAL A 102 6.64 -5.89 4.41
N GLU A 103 7.79 -5.22 4.33
CA GLU A 103 8.81 -5.48 3.31
C GLU A 103 9.30 -6.94 3.37
N THR A 104 9.69 -7.38 4.56
CA THR A 104 10.12 -8.77 4.79
C THR A 104 9.01 -9.76 4.40
N SER A 105 7.78 -9.52 4.87
CA SER A 105 6.64 -10.39 4.61
C SER A 105 6.31 -10.51 3.12
N LEU A 106 6.38 -9.42 2.36
CA LEU A 106 6.09 -9.43 0.93
C LEU A 106 7.23 -10.04 0.10
N PHE A 107 8.48 -9.83 0.47
CA PHE A 107 9.59 -10.50 -0.20
C PHE A 107 9.59 -12.01 0.05
N ASP A 108 9.32 -12.44 1.28
CA ASP A 108 9.21 -13.86 1.59
C ASP A 108 7.99 -14.49 0.90
N LEU A 109 6.89 -13.75 0.76
CA LEU A 109 5.75 -14.19 -0.05
C LEU A 109 6.11 -14.30 -1.53
N ALA A 110 6.89 -13.37 -2.08
CA ALA A 110 7.33 -13.42 -3.48
C ALA A 110 8.22 -14.65 -3.72
N ASP A 111 9.17 -14.93 -2.82
CA ASP A 111 10.01 -16.14 -2.87
C ASP A 111 9.15 -17.40 -2.84
N GLN A 112 8.14 -17.46 -1.95
CA GLN A 112 7.24 -18.60 -1.86
C GLN A 112 6.38 -18.76 -3.12
N VAL A 113 5.82 -17.67 -3.66
CA VAL A 113 5.04 -17.72 -4.90
C VAL A 113 5.92 -18.16 -6.06
N ALA A 114 7.16 -17.68 -6.14
CA ALA A 114 8.13 -18.12 -7.14
C ALA A 114 8.42 -19.62 -7.03
N GLU A 115 8.58 -20.16 -5.83
CA GLU A 115 8.80 -21.61 -5.62
C GLU A 115 7.66 -22.48 -6.22
N TYR A 116 6.42 -22.02 -6.13
CA TYR A 116 5.26 -22.78 -6.61
C TYR A 116 4.83 -22.48 -8.04
N ALA A 117 4.97 -21.23 -8.47
CA ALA A 117 4.42 -20.75 -9.73
C ALA A 117 5.49 -20.63 -10.82
N GLN A 118 6.75 -20.39 -10.47
CA GLN A 118 7.79 -20.16 -11.47
C GLN A 118 8.50 -21.46 -11.84
N ARG A 119 8.55 -21.77 -13.13
CA ARG A 119 9.33 -22.92 -13.63
C ARG A 119 10.82 -22.74 -13.28
N PRO A 120 11.54 -23.80 -12.85
CA PRO A 120 13.00 -23.74 -12.69
C PRO A 120 13.70 -23.35 -14.00
N VAL A 121 14.86 -22.71 -13.93
CA VAL A 121 15.61 -22.31 -15.13
C VAL A 121 15.93 -23.54 -16.00
N ARG A 122 15.76 -23.42 -17.33
CA ARG A 122 16.05 -24.49 -18.28
C ARG A 122 17.53 -24.84 -18.20
N THR A 123 17.79 -26.13 -18.28
CA THR A 123 19.13 -26.67 -18.40
C THR A 123 19.25 -27.37 -19.75
N GLY A 124 20.30 -27.03 -20.47
CA GLY A 124 20.68 -27.68 -21.72
C GLY A 124 21.96 -28.48 -21.55
N HIS A 125 22.44 -29.08 -22.64
CA HIS A 125 23.76 -29.68 -22.69
C HIS A 125 24.63 -28.93 -23.70
N ASP A 126 25.87 -28.62 -23.31
CA ASP A 126 26.85 -28.04 -24.23
C ASP A 126 27.34 -29.09 -25.25
N ALA A 127 28.20 -28.67 -26.20
CA ALA A 127 28.79 -29.57 -27.19
C ALA A 127 29.64 -30.72 -26.58
N TYR A 128 29.96 -30.63 -25.28
CA TYR A 128 30.73 -31.61 -24.53
C TYR A 128 29.85 -32.43 -23.55
N GLY A 129 28.52 -32.29 -23.62
CA GLY A 129 27.55 -33.00 -22.80
C GLY A 129 27.39 -32.47 -21.37
N ARG A 130 28.04 -31.35 -21.01
CA ARG A 130 27.92 -30.76 -19.67
C ARG A 130 26.59 -30.02 -19.55
N SER A 131 25.94 -30.17 -18.40
CA SER A 131 24.74 -29.40 -18.10
C SER A 131 25.10 -27.92 -18.07
N THR A 132 24.52 -27.13 -18.97
CA THR A 132 24.64 -25.67 -18.97
C THR A 132 23.30 -25.05 -18.61
N ARG A 133 23.33 -23.99 -17.81
CA ARG A 133 22.17 -23.15 -17.55
C ARG A 133 21.84 -22.38 -18.82
N ASP A 134 20.57 -22.32 -19.18
CA ASP A 134 20.10 -21.43 -20.23
C ASP A 134 20.16 -20.00 -19.70
N GLU A 135 21.13 -19.21 -20.16
CA GLU A 135 21.38 -17.85 -19.67
C GLU A 135 20.29 -16.86 -20.08
N GLU A 136 19.64 -17.08 -21.24
CA GLU A 136 18.52 -16.24 -21.67
C GLU A 136 17.31 -16.47 -20.76
N ASP A 137 17.00 -17.74 -20.47
CA ASP A 137 15.98 -18.08 -19.47
C ASP A 137 16.38 -17.65 -18.06
N ALA A 138 17.67 -17.70 -17.70
CA ALA A 138 18.17 -17.31 -16.38
C ALA A 138 18.06 -15.81 -16.10
N THR A 139 18.15 -14.98 -17.14
CA THR A 139 18.15 -13.51 -17.04
C THR A 139 16.82 -12.89 -17.46
N ASP A 140 15.80 -13.71 -17.71
CA ASP A 140 14.46 -13.27 -18.07
C ASP A 140 13.94 -12.24 -17.02
N PRO A 141 13.56 -11.02 -17.44
CA PRO A 141 13.07 -9.98 -16.54
C PRO A 141 11.72 -10.31 -15.90
N ALA A 142 10.94 -11.23 -16.46
CA ALA A 142 9.67 -11.67 -15.87
C ALA A 142 9.89 -12.55 -14.63
N ARG A 143 11.07 -13.16 -14.47
CA ARG A 143 11.39 -14.02 -13.34
C ARG A 143 11.58 -13.24 -12.06
N TRP A 144 11.07 -13.82 -10.98
CA TRP A 144 11.53 -13.52 -9.64
C TRP A 144 12.86 -14.24 -9.38
N HIS A 145 13.88 -13.45 -9.07
CA HIS A 145 15.24 -13.89 -8.78
C HIS A 145 15.44 -13.88 -7.27
N VAL A 146 15.39 -15.08 -6.68
CA VAL A 146 15.68 -15.29 -5.25
C VAL A 146 17.20 -15.22 -5.05
N THR A 147 17.66 -14.41 -4.09
CA THR A 147 19.07 -14.35 -3.73
C THR A 147 19.46 -15.66 -3.04
N SER A 148 20.09 -16.59 -3.74
CA SER A 148 20.72 -17.75 -3.11
C SER A 148 22.21 -17.48 -2.91
N TYR A 149 22.73 -17.82 -1.72
CA TYR A 149 24.17 -17.76 -1.38
C TYR A 149 25.07 -18.53 -2.37
N ARG A 150 24.47 -19.44 -3.15
CA ARG A 150 25.17 -20.29 -4.12
C ARG A 150 25.28 -19.65 -5.51
N ASP A 151 24.34 -18.78 -5.86
CA ASP A 151 24.35 -17.99 -7.10
C ASP A 151 25.09 -16.68 -6.92
N ALA A 152 25.13 -16.16 -5.69
CA ALA A 152 25.93 -15.01 -5.32
C ALA A 152 27.41 -15.39 -5.18
N GLY A 153 28.22 -15.17 -6.23
CA GLY A 153 29.66 -15.05 -6.03
C GLY A 153 30.01 -13.95 -5.00
N PRO A 154 31.26 -13.82 -4.54
CA PRO A 154 31.64 -12.80 -3.55
C PRO A 154 31.27 -11.35 -3.94
N ALA A 155 31.09 -11.08 -5.24
CA ALA A 155 30.64 -9.79 -5.78
C ALA A 155 29.09 -9.67 -5.88
N ASP A 156 28.37 -10.79 -6.03
CA ASP A 156 26.92 -10.85 -6.21
C ASP A 156 26.16 -11.12 -4.90
N ALA A 157 26.87 -11.30 -3.77
CA ALA A 157 26.27 -11.28 -2.44
C ALA A 157 25.62 -9.92 -2.08
N VAL A 158 25.89 -8.89 -2.89
CA VAL A 158 25.28 -7.55 -2.85
C VAL A 158 24.16 -7.41 -3.89
N ALA A 159 23.97 -8.39 -4.78
CA ALA A 159 22.88 -8.39 -5.75
C ALA A 159 21.59 -8.81 -5.05
N HIS A 160 20.76 -7.83 -4.67
CA HIS A 160 19.45 -8.03 -4.05
C HIS A 160 18.42 -8.72 -4.99
N GLY A 161 18.84 -9.36 -6.10
CA GLY A 161 17.95 -10.03 -7.04
C GLY A 161 16.75 -9.17 -7.42
N SER A 162 15.56 -9.77 -7.46
CA SER A 162 14.32 -9.02 -7.68
C SER A 162 13.91 -8.14 -6.50
N ARG A 163 14.48 -8.35 -5.30
CA ARG A 163 14.27 -7.48 -4.13
C ARG A 163 14.88 -6.08 -4.34
N ALA A 164 15.85 -5.93 -5.26
CA ALA A 164 16.47 -4.64 -5.60
C ALA A 164 15.46 -3.60 -6.16
N TYR A 165 14.40 -4.08 -6.80
CA TYR A 165 13.34 -3.21 -7.36
C TYR A 165 12.34 -2.73 -6.30
N GLY A 166 12.49 -3.18 -5.06
CA GLY A 166 11.72 -2.75 -3.90
C GLY A 166 10.32 -3.37 -3.81
N LEU A 167 9.61 -2.99 -2.75
CA LEU A 167 8.29 -3.53 -2.40
C LEU A 167 7.24 -3.32 -3.48
N HIS A 168 7.29 -2.20 -4.20
CA HIS A 168 6.31 -1.91 -5.25
C HIS A 168 6.32 -2.97 -6.36
N TRP A 169 7.51 -3.38 -6.78
CA TRP A 169 7.70 -4.44 -7.75
C TRP A 169 7.26 -5.79 -7.19
N ALA A 170 7.67 -6.14 -5.97
CA ALA A 170 7.28 -7.39 -5.34
C ALA A 170 5.75 -7.56 -5.27
N ALA A 171 5.04 -6.53 -4.82
CA ALA A 171 3.58 -6.55 -4.72
C ALA A 171 2.90 -6.69 -6.09
N LEU A 172 3.40 -5.99 -7.12
CA LEU A 172 2.88 -6.11 -8.49
C LEU A 172 3.13 -7.52 -9.06
N TRP A 173 4.35 -8.02 -8.91
CA TRP A 173 4.75 -9.34 -9.40
C TRP A 173 3.91 -10.44 -8.74
N ILE A 174 3.74 -10.40 -7.42
CA ILE A 174 2.88 -11.33 -6.69
C ILE A 174 1.45 -11.26 -7.24
N ALA A 175 0.86 -10.05 -7.33
CA ALA A 175 -0.52 -9.87 -7.77
C ALA A 175 -0.76 -10.48 -9.17
N GLY A 176 0.14 -10.24 -10.13
CA GLY A 176 0.05 -10.82 -11.46
C GLY A 176 0.02 -12.36 -11.44
N ARG A 177 0.87 -12.99 -10.61
CA ARG A 177 0.88 -14.45 -10.45
C ARG A 177 -0.39 -14.99 -9.80
N LEU A 178 -0.92 -14.30 -8.77
CA LEU A 178 -2.17 -14.71 -8.12
C LEU A 178 -3.38 -14.59 -9.05
N LEU A 179 -3.39 -13.57 -9.92
CA LEU A 179 -4.44 -13.34 -10.91
C LEU A 179 -4.33 -14.26 -12.15
N GLY A 180 -3.24 -15.03 -12.26
CA GLY A 180 -2.99 -15.92 -13.38
C GLY A 180 -2.49 -15.19 -14.64
N GLU A 181 -1.97 -13.98 -14.50
CA GLU A 181 -1.34 -13.25 -15.60
C GLU A 181 -0.09 -13.99 -16.07
N ASP A 182 0.08 -14.06 -17.40
CA ASP A 182 1.17 -14.75 -18.09
C ASP A 182 1.25 -16.28 -17.85
N THR A 183 0.17 -16.90 -17.37
CA THR A 183 0.08 -18.38 -17.26
C THR A 183 -0.01 -19.08 -18.62
N ASP A 184 -0.31 -18.34 -19.69
CA ASP A 184 -0.22 -18.82 -21.07
C ASP A 184 1.23 -18.97 -21.54
N GLY A 185 2.18 -18.31 -20.86
CA GLY A 185 3.61 -18.47 -21.09
C GLY A 185 4.18 -19.65 -20.30
N ASP A 186 5.05 -20.46 -20.91
CA ASP A 186 5.73 -21.64 -20.30
C ASP A 186 6.66 -21.31 -19.11
N LEU A 187 6.62 -20.08 -18.60
CA LEU A 187 7.37 -19.63 -17.45
C LEU A 187 6.60 -19.82 -16.13
N PHE A 188 5.27 -19.67 -16.15
CA PHE A 188 4.44 -19.67 -14.95
C PHE A 188 3.37 -20.75 -14.97
N ALA A 189 3.28 -21.49 -13.87
CA ALA A 189 2.20 -22.43 -13.57
C ALA A 189 1.13 -21.75 -12.71
N ILE A 190 -0.07 -22.34 -12.72
CA ILE A 190 -1.18 -21.90 -11.86
C ILE A 190 -0.78 -22.07 -10.38
N VAL A 191 -0.95 -21.00 -9.61
CA VAL A 191 -0.67 -21.00 -8.17
C VAL A 191 -1.64 -21.95 -7.45
N PRO A 192 -1.16 -22.90 -6.63
CA PRO A 192 -2.03 -23.80 -5.87
C PRO A 192 -2.96 -23.03 -4.90
N ALA A 193 -4.20 -23.51 -4.73
CA ALA A 193 -5.22 -22.83 -3.88
C ALA A 193 -4.74 -22.54 -2.45
N ARG A 194 -3.98 -23.46 -1.83
CA ARG A 194 -3.40 -23.26 -0.50
C ARG A 194 -2.45 -22.04 -0.43
N VAL A 195 -1.72 -21.79 -1.51
CA VAL A 195 -0.77 -20.67 -1.63
C VAL A 195 -1.56 -19.39 -1.87
N LEU A 196 -2.66 -19.44 -2.64
CA LEU A 196 -3.56 -18.30 -2.80
C LEU A 196 -4.17 -17.85 -1.46
N ASP A 197 -4.66 -18.79 -0.64
CA ASP A 197 -5.23 -18.49 0.68
C ASP A 197 -4.17 -17.89 1.62
N GLN A 198 -2.95 -18.45 1.61
CA GLN A 198 -1.83 -17.91 2.36
C GLN A 198 -1.45 -16.50 1.89
N ALA A 199 -1.35 -16.29 0.58
CA ALA A 199 -1.03 -14.99 -0.02
C ALA A 199 -2.08 -13.93 0.35
N ALA A 200 -3.36 -14.29 0.30
CA ALA A 200 -4.45 -13.41 0.73
C ALA A 200 -4.34 -13.05 2.22
N ALA A 201 -3.98 -14.00 3.08
CA ALA A 201 -3.79 -13.73 4.51
C ALA A 201 -2.58 -12.81 4.77
N VAL A 202 -1.47 -13.02 4.05
CA VAL A 202 -0.27 -12.18 4.15
C VAL A 202 -0.54 -10.77 3.63
N ALA A 203 -1.14 -10.62 2.44
CA ALA A 203 -1.50 -9.33 1.87
C ALA A 203 -2.44 -8.54 2.80
N ARG A 204 -3.46 -9.20 3.35
CA ARG A 204 -4.38 -8.59 4.31
C ARG A 204 -3.69 -8.17 5.61
N ARG A 205 -2.74 -8.97 6.10
CA ARG A 205 -1.95 -8.60 7.28
C ARG A 205 -1.08 -7.39 6.98
N ALA A 206 -0.36 -7.41 5.86
CA ALA A 206 0.47 -6.31 5.42
C ALA A 206 -0.32 -5.01 5.32
N ARG A 207 -1.47 -5.03 4.65
CA ARG A 207 -2.39 -3.88 4.57
C ARG A 207 -2.77 -3.35 5.95
N ARG A 208 -3.22 -4.24 6.86
CA ARG A 208 -3.59 -3.82 8.22
C ARG A 208 -2.41 -3.22 8.99
N THR A 209 -1.22 -3.80 8.86
CA THR A 209 0.00 -3.26 9.49
C THR A 209 0.28 -1.84 8.99
N VAL A 210 0.20 -1.60 7.68
CA VAL A 210 0.34 -0.26 7.08
C VAL A 210 -0.75 0.69 7.59
N GLU A 211 -2.01 0.30 7.51
CA GLU A 211 -3.14 1.12 7.95
C GLU A 211 -3.03 1.48 9.44
N GLN A 212 -2.63 0.54 10.29
CA GLN A 212 -2.44 0.77 11.72
C GLN A 212 -1.28 1.75 11.99
N ALA A 213 -0.15 1.59 11.31
CA ALA A 213 0.99 2.50 11.43
C ALA A 213 0.65 3.93 10.98
N LEU A 214 -0.27 4.07 10.02
CA LEU A 214 -0.81 5.34 9.54
C LEU A 214 -2.01 5.87 10.35
N GLY A 215 -2.50 5.12 11.35
CA GLY A 215 -3.69 5.50 12.13
C GLY A 215 -5.02 5.44 11.35
N ARG A 216 -5.08 4.63 10.30
CA ARG A 216 -6.22 4.41 9.41
C ARG A 216 -7.04 3.16 9.78
N ASP A 217 -6.85 2.61 10.97
CA ASP A 217 -7.37 1.32 11.43
C ASP A 217 -8.83 1.33 11.91
N GLY A 218 -9.58 2.40 11.69
CA GLY A 218 -10.96 2.51 12.18
C GLY A 218 -11.12 3.29 13.47
N ARG A 219 -10.11 4.08 13.87
CA ARG A 219 -10.09 4.80 15.12
C ARG A 219 -11.15 5.89 15.15
N ILE A 220 -11.87 5.94 16.26
CA ILE A 220 -12.79 7.02 16.61
C ILE A 220 -12.03 7.96 17.55
N THR A 221 -12.02 9.25 17.22
CA THR A 221 -11.34 10.29 18.00
C THR A 221 -12.32 11.43 18.30
N LEU A 222 -12.47 11.79 19.57
CA LEU A 222 -13.18 13.00 19.93
C LEU A 222 -12.29 14.21 19.63
N LEU A 223 -12.80 15.15 18.85
CA LEU A 223 -12.11 16.40 18.54
C LEU A 223 -12.14 17.32 19.76
N ALA A 224 -11.02 17.98 20.03
CA ALA A 224 -10.92 18.93 21.13
C ALA A 224 -11.79 20.17 20.91
N ASP A 225 -11.93 20.58 19.65
CA ASP A 225 -12.75 21.73 19.29
C ASP A 225 -14.22 21.32 19.09
N PRO A 226 -15.17 22.12 19.61
CA PRO A 226 -16.58 21.90 19.36
C PRO A 226 -16.97 22.30 17.93
N CYS A 227 -18.16 21.91 17.51
CA CYS A 227 -18.73 22.30 16.24
C CYS A 227 -18.81 23.84 16.13
N PRO A 228 -18.27 24.45 15.06
CA PRO A 228 -18.20 25.91 14.94
C PRO A 228 -19.58 26.58 14.76
N VAL A 229 -20.64 25.80 14.55
CA VAL A 229 -22.01 26.28 14.31
C VAL A 229 -22.92 26.04 15.51
N CYS A 230 -22.86 24.86 16.14
CA CYS A 230 -23.79 24.47 17.20
C CYS A 230 -23.11 24.13 18.53
N GLU A 231 -21.79 24.29 18.62
CA GLU A 231 -20.96 23.99 19.79
C GLU A 231 -20.99 22.53 20.27
N GLY A 232 -21.65 21.63 19.53
CA GLY A 232 -21.72 20.21 19.83
C GLY A 232 -20.37 19.49 19.64
N GLU A 233 -20.21 18.36 20.34
CA GLU A 233 -19.02 17.52 20.23
C GLU A 233 -18.84 17.00 18.80
N LEU A 234 -17.62 17.11 18.27
CA LEU A 234 -17.24 16.55 16.99
C LEU A 234 -16.52 15.22 17.22
N THR A 235 -16.94 14.19 16.49
CA THR A 235 -16.31 12.87 16.52
C THR A 235 -15.76 12.56 15.14
N ALA A 236 -14.45 12.36 15.09
CA ALA A 236 -13.72 11.95 13.91
C ALA A 236 -13.62 10.42 13.80
N HIS A 237 -13.69 9.92 12.57
CA HIS A 237 -13.64 8.51 12.25
C HIS A 237 -12.60 8.29 11.15
N THR A 238 -11.60 7.43 11.38
CA THR A 238 -10.85 6.80 10.28
C THR A 238 -11.52 5.49 9.87
N ARG A 239 -11.24 5.02 8.66
CA ARG A 239 -11.65 3.68 8.19
C ARG A 239 -10.56 3.09 7.31
N ALA A 240 -10.31 1.79 7.49
CA ALA A 240 -9.44 1.02 6.60
C ALA A 240 -9.90 1.12 5.14
N GLY A 241 -9.05 1.66 4.26
CA GLY A 241 -9.34 1.91 2.84
C GLY A 241 -10.49 2.87 2.57
N GLY A 242 -10.95 3.64 3.55
CA GLY A 242 -12.04 4.59 3.40
C GLY A 242 -11.60 6.01 3.70
N GLU A 243 -12.30 6.98 3.12
CA GLU A 243 -12.07 8.38 3.41
C GLU A 243 -12.41 8.68 4.89
N PRO A 244 -11.52 9.39 5.63
CA PRO A 244 -11.84 9.83 6.98
C PRO A 244 -13.07 10.75 6.96
N TYR A 245 -13.81 10.78 8.04
CA TYR A 245 -14.97 11.66 8.16
C TYR A 245 -15.19 12.13 9.58
N VAL A 246 -15.84 13.28 9.73
CA VAL A 246 -16.21 13.85 11.03
C VAL A 246 -17.72 13.91 11.13
N THR A 247 -18.26 13.64 12.32
CA THR A 247 -19.68 13.70 12.62
C THR A 247 -19.95 14.64 13.79
N CYS A 248 -21.04 15.39 13.74
CA CYS A 248 -21.50 16.22 14.86
C CYS A 248 -22.45 15.43 15.76
N SER A 249 -22.26 15.54 17.09
CA SER A 249 -23.10 14.84 18.06
C SER A 249 -24.53 15.39 18.13
N THR A 250 -24.72 16.67 17.78
CA THR A 250 -26.00 17.40 17.76
C THR A 250 -27.01 16.86 16.74
N GLY A 251 -26.57 16.10 15.74
CA GLY A 251 -27.48 15.44 14.78
C GLY A 251 -28.12 16.41 13.78
N GLU A 252 -29.41 16.21 13.48
CA GLU A 252 -30.16 16.95 12.44
C GLU A 252 -30.42 18.42 12.80
N THR A 253 -30.39 18.77 14.09
CA THR A 253 -30.59 20.14 14.57
C THR A 253 -29.38 21.03 14.34
N CYS A 254 -28.24 20.47 13.93
CA CYS A 254 -27.07 21.23 13.53
C CYS A 254 -27.29 21.84 12.14
N GLU A 255 -27.23 23.16 12.04
CA GLU A 255 -27.39 23.91 10.78
C GLU A 255 -26.08 24.03 9.97
N ALA A 256 -25.06 23.26 10.32
CA ALA A 256 -23.78 23.35 9.63
C ALA A 256 -23.91 22.94 8.15
N PRO A 257 -23.12 23.55 7.25
CA PRO A 257 -23.14 23.29 5.82
C PRO A 257 -22.44 21.97 5.48
N ALA A 258 -22.99 20.86 5.97
CA ALA A 258 -22.52 19.51 5.72
C ALA A 258 -23.72 18.62 5.38
N PRO A 259 -23.56 17.58 4.53
CA PRO A 259 -24.63 16.63 4.27
C PRO A 259 -25.05 15.89 5.55
N LEU A 260 -26.34 15.52 5.61
CA LEU A 260 -26.85 14.61 6.63
C LEU A 260 -26.61 13.17 6.19
N ASP A 261 -25.89 12.42 7.02
CA ASP A 261 -25.67 10.98 6.87
C ASP A 261 -26.12 10.31 8.17
N GLN A 262 -27.06 9.37 8.08
CA GLN A 262 -27.66 8.67 9.23
C GLN A 262 -28.15 9.61 10.36
N GLY A 263 -28.75 10.75 10.00
CA GLY A 263 -29.28 11.73 10.96
C GLY A 263 -28.21 12.60 11.64
N ARG A 264 -26.97 12.59 11.14
CA ARG A 264 -25.87 13.43 11.65
C ARG A 264 -25.21 14.22 10.53
N ARG A 265 -24.85 15.47 10.82
CA ARG A 265 -23.98 16.26 9.93
C ARG A 265 -22.64 15.57 9.83
N THR A 266 -22.26 15.23 8.60
CA THR A 266 -21.08 14.44 8.32
C THR A 266 -20.23 15.12 7.27
N TRP A 267 -18.97 15.40 7.60
CA TRP A 267 -18.00 15.99 6.69
C TRP A 267 -17.09 14.89 6.15
N ARG A 268 -16.99 14.80 4.82
CA ARG A 268 -16.13 13.85 4.08
C ARG A 268 -15.37 14.61 3.00
N GLY A 269 -14.16 14.18 2.66
CA GLY A 269 -13.37 14.76 1.55
C GLY A 269 -13.25 16.27 1.59
N ALA A 270 -13.67 16.93 0.52
CA ALA A 270 -13.60 18.39 0.42
C ALA A 270 -14.35 19.11 1.56
N ASP A 271 -15.45 18.53 2.08
CA ASP A 271 -16.19 19.13 3.20
C ASP A 271 -15.36 19.13 4.49
N LEU A 272 -14.42 18.19 4.66
CA LEU A 272 -13.50 18.23 5.80
C LEU A 272 -12.61 19.46 5.75
N VAL A 273 -12.15 19.88 4.57
CA VAL A 273 -11.34 21.10 4.41
C VAL A 273 -12.14 22.30 4.91
N ALA A 274 -13.41 22.41 4.51
CA ALA A 274 -14.29 23.49 4.95
C ALA A 274 -14.49 23.49 6.48
N LEU A 275 -14.67 22.31 7.09
CA LEU A 275 -14.74 22.17 8.54
C LEU A 275 -13.44 22.66 9.22
N TYR A 276 -12.28 22.28 8.68
CA TYR A 276 -10.99 22.70 9.23
C TYR A 276 -10.78 24.21 9.20
N VAL A 277 -11.12 24.84 8.07
CA VAL A 277 -11.06 26.30 7.93
C VAL A 277 -11.99 26.97 8.96
N ALA A 278 -13.20 26.43 9.15
CA ALA A 278 -14.14 26.96 10.13
C ALA A 278 -13.67 26.80 11.59
N LEU A 279 -13.05 25.65 11.92
CA LEU A 279 -12.46 25.40 13.24
C LEU A 279 -11.29 26.33 13.51
N ASP A 280 -10.38 26.51 12.54
CA ASP A 280 -9.25 27.41 12.68
C ASP A 280 -9.68 28.88 12.85
N ALA A 281 -10.68 29.32 12.09
CA ALA A 281 -11.28 30.64 12.26
C ALA A 281 -11.97 30.80 13.62
N ALA A 282 -12.58 29.75 14.16
CA ALA A 282 -13.16 29.76 15.51
C ALA A 282 -12.06 29.86 16.59
N ARG A 283 -10.96 29.13 16.47
CA ARG A 283 -9.81 29.22 17.39
C ARG A 283 -9.19 30.61 17.39
N ARG A 284 -9.00 31.22 16.21
CA ARG A 284 -8.48 32.59 16.09
C ARG A 284 -9.38 33.61 16.79
N ARG A 285 -10.70 33.53 16.59
CA ARG A 285 -11.68 34.39 17.30
C ARG A 285 -11.62 34.19 18.82
N ALA A 286 -11.45 32.97 19.30
CA ALA A 286 -11.34 32.68 20.72
C ALA A 286 -10.03 33.18 21.34
N ALA A 287 -8.95 33.28 20.55
CA ALA A 287 -7.66 33.81 21.01
C ALA A 287 -7.61 35.35 21.06
N GLU A 288 -8.47 36.01 20.29
CA GLU A 288 -8.58 37.47 20.21
C GLU A 288 -9.58 38.07 21.22
N ALA A 289 -10.42 37.24 21.83
CA ALA A 289 -11.43 37.61 22.83
C ALA A 289 -10.89 37.53 24.27
#